data_AF-A0A920NR76-F1
#
_entry.id   AF-A0A920NR76-F1
#
_cell.length_a   1.000
_cell.length_b   1.000
_cell.length_c   1.000
_cell.angle_alpha   90.00
_cell.angle_beta   90.00
_cell.angle_gamma   90.00
#
_symmetry.space_group_name_H-M   'P 1'
#
loop_
_entity.id
_entity.type
_entity.pdbx_description
1 polymer ?
#
loop_
_entity_poly.entity_id
_entity_poly.type
_entity_poly.pdbx_seq_one_letter_code
_entity_poly.pdbx_strand_id
1 'polypeptide(L)'
;MSSQPYSIKGFDHCELYVGNAKQTAHYYQSTMGFRPIAYRGLETGSRDRVSYVLNQDQINLVITSPLEKNTDIGAHIDCHGDGIKDVAFTVDDSEMAWKTSIDRGAISALKPKLNSDENGEARISAIKTFGDTIHTFVERDQYEGPFLPGFQAYNFGQDNETAGLVHIDHVVGNQPDGEMQTPL
;
A
#
# COMPACT_ATOMS: atom_id res chain seq x y z
N MET A 1 13.54 12.67 25.90
CA MET A 1 12.56 12.33 24.86
C MET A 1 13.33 12.23 23.56
N SER A 2 13.49 11.02 23.01
CA SER A 2 14.21 10.85 21.74
C SER A 2 13.43 11.60 20.66
N SER A 3 14.00 12.67 20.10
CA SER A 3 13.47 13.26 18.88
C SER A 3 13.50 12.17 17.80
N GLN A 4 12.35 11.85 17.23
CA GLN A 4 12.29 10.95 16.09
C GLN A 4 13.03 11.65 14.93
N PRO A 5 14.00 11.01 14.27
CA PRO A 5 14.84 11.68 13.26
C PRO A 5 14.15 11.85 11.91
N TYR A 6 12.86 11.50 11.81
CA TYR A 6 12.00 11.59 10.64
C TYR A 6 10.57 11.91 11.09
N SER A 7 9.73 12.38 10.17
CA SER A 7 8.31 12.65 10.41
C SER A 7 7.40 11.69 9.64
N ILE A 8 6.26 11.35 10.25
CA ILE A 8 5.17 10.63 9.59
C ILE A 8 4.08 11.65 9.31
N LYS A 9 3.74 11.85 8.03
CA LYS A 9 2.74 12.82 7.59
C LYS A 9 1.31 12.26 7.72
N GLY A 10 1.14 10.94 7.59
CA GLY A 10 -0.14 10.26 7.69
C GLY A 10 -0.14 8.91 6.97
N PHE A 11 -1.32 8.32 6.79
CA PHE A 11 -1.50 7.15 5.94
C PHE A 11 -1.25 7.51 4.48
N ASP A 12 -0.47 6.67 3.80
CA ASP A 12 -0.17 6.84 2.38
C ASP A 12 -1.19 6.10 1.51
N HIS A 13 -1.37 4.82 1.83
CA HIS A 13 -2.37 3.91 1.24
C HIS A 13 -2.50 2.65 2.10
N CYS A 14 -3.56 1.90 1.88
CA CYS A 14 -3.67 0.49 2.30
C CYS A 14 -3.62 -0.42 1.08
N GLU A 15 -2.74 -1.42 1.07
CA GLU A 15 -2.71 -2.44 0.03
C GLU A 15 -3.46 -3.70 0.48
N LEU A 16 -4.37 -4.16 -0.37
CA LEU A 16 -5.11 -5.41 -0.21
C LEU A 16 -4.61 -6.43 -1.22
N TYR A 17 -4.31 -7.64 -0.74
CA TYR A 17 -4.08 -8.80 -1.57
C TYR A 17 -5.39 -9.57 -1.70
N VAL A 18 -5.86 -9.71 -2.94
CA VAL A 18 -7.19 -10.24 -3.24
C VAL A 18 -7.16 -11.22 -4.40
N GLY A 19 -8.13 -12.13 -4.45
CA GLY A 19 -8.24 -13.12 -5.52
C GLY A 19 -8.56 -12.51 -6.89
N ASN A 20 -9.30 -11.39 -6.94
CA ASN A 20 -9.64 -10.72 -8.21
C ASN A 20 -9.66 -9.20 -8.09
N ALA A 21 -8.51 -8.57 -8.37
CA ALA A 21 -8.32 -7.14 -8.19
C ALA A 21 -9.26 -6.29 -9.04
N LYS A 22 -9.63 -6.74 -10.24
CA LYS A 22 -10.55 -6.00 -11.12
C LYS A 22 -11.96 -5.97 -10.55
N GLN A 23 -12.47 -7.11 -10.05
CA GLN A 23 -13.80 -7.17 -9.44
C GLN A 23 -13.84 -6.42 -8.11
N THR A 24 -12.80 -6.55 -7.28
CA THR A 24 -12.72 -5.82 -6.01
C THR A 24 -12.60 -4.31 -6.26
N ALA A 25 -11.83 -3.88 -7.25
CA ALA A 25 -11.76 -2.48 -7.65
C ALA A 25 -13.13 -1.93 -8.10
N HIS A 26 -13.84 -2.70 -8.92
CA HIS A 26 -15.21 -2.36 -9.32
C HIS A 26 -16.16 -2.32 -8.11
N TYR A 27 -16.05 -3.25 -7.16
CA TYR A 27 -16.87 -3.25 -5.95
C TYR A 27 -16.70 -1.96 -5.13
N TYR A 28 -15.46 -1.57 -4.81
CA TYR A 28 -15.20 -0.33 -4.06
C TYR A 28 -15.63 0.92 -4.83
N GLN A 29 -15.48 0.93 -6.15
CA GLN A 29 -15.97 2.03 -6.98
C GLN A 29 -17.50 2.12 -6.98
N SER A 30 -18.21 1.00 -7.15
CA SER A 30 -19.68 0.99 -7.26
C SER A 30 -20.38 1.19 -5.93
N THR A 31 -19.82 0.67 -4.84
CA THR A 31 -20.51 0.63 -3.53
C THR A 31 -20.03 1.70 -2.56
N MET A 32 -18.79 2.16 -2.71
CA MET A 32 -18.16 3.11 -1.78
C MET A 32 -17.64 4.37 -2.47
N GLY A 33 -17.92 4.59 -3.75
CA GLY A 33 -17.63 5.85 -4.45
C GLY A 33 -16.14 6.13 -4.70
N PHE A 34 -15.28 5.11 -4.60
CA PHE A 34 -13.86 5.24 -4.96
C PHE A 34 -13.67 5.37 -6.48
N ARG A 35 -12.58 6.00 -6.89
CA ARG A 35 -12.23 6.17 -8.30
C ARG A 35 -10.88 5.54 -8.59
N PRO A 36 -10.74 4.69 -9.62
CA PRO A 36 -9.44 4.30 -10.11
C PRO A 36 -8.68 5.54 -10.57
N ILE A 37 -7.44 5.68 -10.13
CA ILE A 37 -6.54 6.76 -10.54
C ILE A 37 -5.27 6.24 -11.22
N ALA A 38 -4.85 5.02 -10.88
CA ALA A 38 -3.66 4.44 -11.44
C ALA A 38 -3.77 2.91 -11.57
N TYR A 39 -2.99 2.35 -12.48
CA TYR A 39 -2.97 0.93 -12.80
C TYR A 39 -1.54 0.45 -13.08
N ARG A 40 -1.28 -0.79 -12.69
CA ARG A 40 -0.08 -1.53 -13.07
C ARG A 40 -0.47 -2.97 -13.38
N GLY A 41 -0.11 -3.48 -14.55
CA GLY A 41 -0.45 -4.84 -14.98
C GLY A 41 0.25 -5.22 -16.28
N LEU A 42 -0.27 -6.24 -16.98
CA LEU A 42 0.34 -6.76 -18.21
C LEU A 42 0.56 -5.67 -19.27
N GLU A 43 -0.42 -4.79 -19.41
CA GLU A 43 -0.46 -3.68 -20.35
C GLU A 43 0.59 -2.61 -20.04
N THR A 44 1.03 -2.52 -18.78
CA THR A 44 2.06 -1.57 -18.33
C THR A 44 3.42 -2.26 -18.09
N GLY A 45 3.57 -3.53 -18.52
CA GLY A 45 4.81 -4.29 -18.40
C GLY A 45 4.98 -5.10 -17.10
N SER A 46 4.03 -5.04 -16.16
CA SER A 46 4.04 -5.84 -14.93
C SER A 46 3.45 -7.22 -15.20
N ARG A 47 4.28 -8.27 -15.11
CA ARG A 47 3.89 -9.63 -15.49
C ARG A 47 3.56 -10.57 -14.33
N ASP A 48 4.05 -10.26 -13.13
CA ASP A 48 3.86 -11.07 -11.92
C ASP A 48 2.55 -10.74 -11.18
N ARG A 49 2.08 -9.50 -11.29
CA ARG A 49 0.89 -9.00 -10.59
C ARG A 49 0.17 -7.90 -11.36
N VAL A 50 -1.10 -7.72 -10.99
CA VAL A 50 -1.95 -6.60 -11.38
C VAL A 50 -2.37 -5.82 -10.14
N SER A 51 -2.32 -4.49 -10.22
CA SER A 51 -2.65 -3.58 -9.13
C SER A 51 -3.49 -2.40 -9.64
N TYR A 52 -4.63 -2.15 -8.98
CA TYR A 52 -5.46 -0.96 -9.20
C TYR A 52 -5.32 -0.03 -8.00
N VAL A 53 -5.00 1.25 -8.25
CA VAL A 53 -5.00 2.29 -7.23
C VAL A 53 -6.34 3.00 -7.29
N LEU A 54 -7.08 2.94 -6.20
CA LEU A 54 -8.35 3.62 -6.01
C LEU A 54 -8.17 4.78 -5.05
N ASN A 55 -8.76 5.92 -5.38
CA ASN A 55 -8.74 7.10 -4.56
C ASN A 55 -10.15 7.62 -4.27
N GLN A 56 -10.33 8.13 -3.06
CA GLN A 56 -11.42 9.02 -2.69
C GLN A 56 -10.89 10.03 -1.69
N ASP A 57 -10.80 11.30 -2.12
CA ASP A 57 -10.21 12.38 -1.33
C ASP A 57 -8.79 12.01 -0.86
N GLN A 58 -8.52 11.91 0.44
CA GLN A 58 -7.20 11.56 0.98
C GLN A 58 -7.01 10.05 1.21
N ILE A 59 -7.95 9.21 0.76
CA ILE A 59 -7.89 7.76 0.94
C ILE A 59 -7.38 7.10 -0.33
N ASN A 60 -6.28 6.35 -0.22
CA ASN A 60 -5.79 5.49 -1.29
C ASN A 60 -5.89 4.02 -0.89
N LEU A 61 -6.48 3.21 -1.76
CA LEU A 61 -6.47 1.75 -1.67
C LEU A 61 -5.73 1.18 -2.87
N VAL A 62 -4.82 0.25 -2.63
CA VAL A 62 -4.14 -0.50 -3.69
C VAL A 62 -4.69 -1.92 -3.68
N ILE A 63 -5.34 -2.32 -4.77
CA ILE A 63 -5.96 -3.63 -4.89
C ILE A 63 -5.11 -4.50 -5.80
N THR A 64 -4.46 -5.52 -5.24
CA THR A 64 -3.44 -6.31 -5.94
C THR A 64 -3.82 -7.78 -6.02
N SER A 65 -3.66 -8.38 -7.21
CA SER A 65 -3.81 -9.81 -7.46
C SER A 65 -2.60 -10.39 -8.18
N PRO A 66 -2.28 -11.67 -7.94
CA PRO A 66 -1.21 -12.33 -8.66
C PRO A 66 -1.66 -12.66 -10.10
N LEU A 67 -0.71 -12.59 -11.04
CA LEU A 67 -0.91 -13.04 -12.43
C LEU A 67 -0.21 -14.38 -12.70
N GLU A 68 0.66 -14.81 -11.80
CA GLU A 68 1.37 -16.08 -11.85
C GLU A 68 1.05 -16.93 -10.62
N LYS A 69 1.19 -18.26 -10.77
CA LYS A 69 1.04 -19.21 -9.67
C LYS A 69 2.25 -19.16 -8.73
N ASN A 70 2.09 -19.66 -7.51
CA ASN A 70 3.16 -19.79 -6.51
C ASN A 70 3.85 -18.45 -6.17
N THR A 71 3.07 -17.39 -6.01
CA THR A 71 3.53 -16.06 -5.62
C THR A 71 3.25 -15.81 -4.14
N ASP A 72 3.98 -14.88 -3.52
CA ASP A 72 3.73 -14.47 -2.14
C ASP A 72 2.32 -13.85 -1.95
N ILE A 73 1.81 -13.19 -3.00
CA ILE A 73 0.43 -12.66 -3.02
C ILE A 73 -0.57 -13.81 -2.97
N GLY A 74 -0.38 -14.85 -3.81
CA GLY A 74 -1.24 -16.03 -3.82
C GLY A 74 -1.21 -16.78 -2.49
N ALA A 75 -0.03 -16.98 -1.92
CA ALA A 75 0.12 -17.64 -0.62
C ALA A 75 -0.59 -16.87 0.52
N HIS A 76 -0.56 -15.54 0.50
CA HIS A 76 -1.31 -14.73 1.45
C HIS A 76 -2.83 -14.92 1.28
N ILE A 77 -3.32 -14.91 0.05
CA ILE A 77 -4.75 -15.13 -0.25
C ILE A 77 -5.19 -16.53 0.18
N ASP A 78 -4.36 -17.56 -0.04
CA ASP A 78 -4.66 -18.93 0.39
C ASP A 78 -4.77 -19.06 1.92
N CYS A 79 -3.98 -18.30 2.68
CA CYS A 79 -4.01 -18.30 4.14
C CYS A 79 -5.13 -17.44 4.74
N HIS A 80 -5.40 -16.27 4.17
CA HIS A 80 -6.20 -15.21 4.81
C HIS A 80 -7.50 -14.87 4.07
N GLY A 81 -7.62 -15.27 2.80
CA GLY A 81 -8.59 -14.71 1.88
C GLY A 81 -8.22 -13.29 1.42
N ASP A 82 -9.21 -12.55 0.92
CA ASP A 82 -9.04 -11.15 0.53
C ASP A 82 -8.82 -10.28 1.79
N GLY A 83 -7.67 -9.60 1.88
CA GLY A 83 -7.31 -8.87 3.09
C GLY A 83 -6.18 -7.86 2.92
N ILE A 84 -6.01 -7.02 3.95
CA ILE A 84 -4.94 -6.03 4.03
C ILE A 84 -3.60 -6.74 4.16
N LYS A 85 -2.65 -6.37 3.31
CA LYS A 85 -1.26 -6.79 3.38
C LYS A 85 -0.37 -5.68 3.94
N ASP A 86 -0.63 -4.44 3.56
CA ASP A 86 0.22 -3.29 3.88
C ASP A 86 -0.62 -2.11 4.34
N VAL A 87 -0.15 -1.46 5.40
CA VAL A 87 -0.62 -0.15 5.85
C VAL A 87 0.56 0.80 5.73
N ALA A 88 0.59 1.56 4.64
CA ALA A 88 1.72 2.42 4.30
C ALA A 88 1.58 3.82 4.90
N PHE A 89 2.72 4.46 5.15
CA PHE A 89 2.82 5.80 5.73
C PHE A 89 3.68 6.70 4.87
N THR A 90 3.22 7.94 4.68
CA THR A 90 4.02 8.97 4.02
C THR A 90 5.01 9.53 5.03
N VAL A 91 6.29 9.55 4.65
CA VAL A 91 7.38 10.07 5.48
C VAL A 91 8.22 11.08 4.70
N ASP A 92 9.00 11.88 5.42
CA ASP A 92 9.99 12.78 4.83
C ASP A 92 11.30 12.08 4.44
N ASP A 93 11.67 11.00 5.13
CA ASP A 93 12.86 10.19 4.82
C ASP A 93 12.58 8.70 5.07
N SER A 94 12.39 7.94 3.99
CA SER A 94 12.07 6.51 4.05
C SER A 94 13.24 5.68 4.56
N GLU A 95 14.47 6.07 4.25
CA GLU A 95 15.67 5.35 4.68
C GLU A 95 15.91 5.54 6.18
N MET A 96 15.74 6.76 6.69
CA MET A 96 15.83 7.07 8.11
C MET A 96 14.74 6.37 8.92
N ALA A 97 13.49 6.34 8.41
CA ALA A 97 12.38 5.64 9.04
C ALA A 97 12.67 4.14 9.20
N TRP A 98 13.12 3.51 8.11
CA TRP A 98 13.52 2.10 8.13
C TRP A 98 14.68 1.85 9.08
N LYS A 99 15.78 2.60 8.96
CA LYS A 99 16.98 2.40 9.78
C LYS A 99 16.69 2.54 11.26
N THR A 100 15.96 3.60 11.64
CA THR A 100 15.54 3.83 13.03
C THR A 100 14.69 2.69 13.57
N SER A 101 13.85 2.08 12.72
CA SER A 101 12.99 0.95 13.11
C SER A 101 13.81 -0.33 13.32
N ILE A 102 14.74 -0.65 12.40
CA ILE A 102 15.63 -1.80 12.52
C ILE A 102 16.55 -1.68 13.73
N ASP A 103 17.12 -0.50 13.97
CA ASP A 103 17.97 -0.22 15.13
C ASP A 103 17.23 -0.40 16.47
N ARG A 104 15.90 -0.37 16.44
CA ARG A 104 15.00 -0.60 17.60
C ARG A 104 14.41 -2.01 17.65
N GLY A 105 14.81 -2.91 16.75
CA GLY A 105 14.44 -4.32 16.76
C GLY A 105 13.33 -4.72 15.79
N ALA A 106 12.85 -3.83 14.93
CA ALA A 106 11.91 -4.21 13.88
C ALA A 106 12.58 -5.13 12.84
N ILE A 107 11.77 -5.95 12.16
CA ILE A 107 12.25 -6.85 11.10
C ILE A 107 12.05 -6.18 9.75
N SER A 108 13.12 -6.13 8.93
CA SER A 108 13.02 -5.57 7.57
C SER A 108 12.15 -6.46 6.68
N ALA A 109 11.14 -5.85 6.05
CA ALA A 109 10.37 -6.47 4.97
C ALA A 109 10.93 -6.07 3.59
N LEU A 110 11.33 -4.79 3.43
CA LEU A 110 11.96 -4.25 2.23
C LEU A 110 13.04 -3.24 2.63
N LYS A 111 14.28 -3.46 2.19
CA LYS A 111 15.34 -2.46 2.37
C LYS A 111 15.04 -1.22 1.54
N PRO A 112 15.48 -0.01 1.97
CA PRO A 112 15.28 1.22 1.22
C PRO A 112 15.70 1.08 -0.24
N LYS A 113 14.78 1.42 -1.13
CA LYS A 113 14.94 1.31 -2.57
C LYS A 113 14.43 2.59 -3.22
N LEU A 114 15.28 3.19 -4.04
CA LEU A 114 14.90 4.26 -4.94
C LEU A 114 14.22 3.64 -6.17
N ASN A 115 13.04 4.13 -6.50
CA ASN A 115 12.31 3.78 -7.71
C ASN A 115 12.12 5.07 -8.51
N SER A 116 12.26 4.99 -9.83
CA SER A 116 12.24 6.17 -10.69
C SER A 116 11.60 5.84 -12.03
N ASP A 117 10.87 6.80 -12.59
CA ASP A 117 10.43 6.79 -13.98
C ASP A 117 10.45 8.22 -14.56
N GLU A 118 9.81 8.44 -15.71
CA GLU A 118 9.75 9.75 -16.35
C GLU A 118 9.12 10.87 -15.50
N ASN A 119 8.37 10.54 -14.44
CA ASN A 119 7.69 11.49 -13.56
C ASN A 119 8.46 11.78 -12.26
N GLY A 120 9.71 11.32 -12.15
CA GLY A 120 10.58 11.60 -11.00
C GLY A 120 10.91 10.35 -10.17
N GLU A 121 11.14 10.55 -8.87
CA GLU A 121 11.68 9.52 -7.98
C GLU A 121 10.90 9.38 -6.68
N ALA A 122 10.75 8.12 -6.23
CA ALA A 122 10.18 7.79 -4.93
C ALA A 122 11.05 6.73 -4.22
N ARG A 123 11.33 6.97 -2.95
CA ARG A 123 12.04 6.02 -2.08
C ARG A 123 11.04 5.27 -1.22
N ILE A 124 11.18 3.95 -1.21
CA ILE A 124 10.28 3.04 -0.49
C ILE A 124 11.11 2.08 0.34
N SER A 125 10.67 1.82 1.55
CA SER A 125 11.20 0.81 2.46
C SER A 125 10.05 0.22 3.27
N ALA A 126 10.23 -0.95 3.89
CA ALA A 126 9.17 -1.55 4.69
C ALA A 126 9.69 -2.38 5.86
N ILE A 127 8.91 -2.43 6.93
CA ILE A 127 9.12 -3.30 8.09
C ILE A 127 7.94 -4.25 8.28
N LYS A 128 8.18 -5.39 8.92
CA LYS A 128 7.10 -6.25 9.40
C LYS A 128 6.44 -5.65 10.63
N THR A 129 5.18 -5.99 10.82
CA THR A 129 4.40 -5.79 12.03
C THR A 129 3.65 -7.10 12.31
N PHE A 130 2.54 -7.03 13.04
CA PHE A 130 1.73 -8.19 13.42
C PHE A 130 1.31 -9.09 12.24
N GLY A 131 1.40 -10.40 12.48
CA GLY A 131 1.01 -11.42 11.52
C GLY A 131 1.80 -11.31 10.22
N ASP A 132 1.09 -11.30 9.10
CA ASP A 132 1.68 -11.10 7.78
C ASP A 132 1.59 -9.64 7.29
N THR A 133 1.14 -8.71 8.13
CA THR A 133 1.02 -7.30 7.75
C THR A 133 2.39 -6.62 7.75
N ILE A 134 2.59 -5.67 6.85
CA ILE A 134 3.77 -4.81 6.82
C ILE A 134 3.38 -3.33 6.93
N HIS A 135 4.38 -2.51 7.25
CA HIS A 135 4.31 -1.06 7.11
C HIS A 135 5.34 -0.59 6.11
N THR A 136 4.87 -0.07 4.98
CA THR A 136 5.72 0.61 4.01
C THR A 136 5.87 2.10 4.33
N PHE A 137 7.11 2.60 4.32
CA PHE A 137 7.42 4.02 4.40
C PHE A 137 7.64 4.59 3.00
N VAL A 138 6.81 5.56 2.62
CA VAL A 138 6.81 6.17 1.28
C VAL A 138 7.32 7.59 1.36
N GLU A 139 8.43 7.85 0.68
CA GLU A 139 9.00 9.18 0.44
C GLU A 139 8.86 9.47 -1.06
N ARG A 140 7.96 10.37 -1.43
CA ARG A 140 7.65 10.66 -2.84
C ARG A 140 7.48 12.15 -3.15
N ASP A 141 8.11 13.02 -2.36
CA ASP A 141 8.05 14.47 -2.54
C ASP A 141 8.67 14.93 -3.89
N GLN A 142 9.48 14.08 -4.54
CA GLN A 142 10.09 14.32 -5.86
C GLN A 142 9.42 13.53 -7.00
N TYR A 143 8.19 13.07 -6.81
CA TYR A 143 7.44 12.31 -7.80
C TYR A 143 6.13 12.98 -8.16
N GLU A 144 5.88 13.22 -9.44
CA GLU A 144 4.70 13.91 -9.96
C GLU A 144 3.76 12.98 -10.76
N GLY A 145 4.06 11.68 -10.78
CA GLY A 145 3.25 10.69 -11.48
C GLY A 145 1.94 10.36 -10.77
N PRO A 146 1.13 9.43 -11.32
CA PRO A 146 -0.24 9.19 -10.84
C PRO A 146 -0.33 8.57 -9.45
N PHE A 147 0.72 7.87 -9.00
CA PHE A 147 0.76 7.28 -7.65
C PHE A 147 2.20 6.98 -7.19
N LEU A 148 2.86 6.03 -7.84
CA LEU A 148 4.25 5.63 -7.62
C LEU A 148 4.88 5.20 -8.95
N PRO A 149 6.22 5.18 -9.06
CA PRO A 149 6.90 4.76 -10.28
C PRO A 149 6.42 3.40 -10.81
N GLY A 150 6.14 3.34 -12.11
CA GLY A 150 5.64 2.13 -12.79
C GLY A 150 4.12 1.93 -12.73
N PHE A 151 3.37 2.85 -12.14
CA PHE A 151 1.92 2.96 -12.32
C PHE A 151 1.59 3.97 -13.42
N GLN A 152 0.59 3.67 -14.23
CA GLN A 152 0.07 4.55 -15.27
C GLN A 152 -1.33 5.04 -14.89
N ALA A 153 -1.71 6.25 -15.33
CA ALA A 153 -3.05 6.79 -15.10
C ALA A 153 -4.12 5.86 -15.68
N TYR A 154 -5.21 5.64 -14.95
CA TYR A 154 -6.24 4.68 -15.35
C TYR A 154 -7.63 5.08 -14.85
N ASN A 155 -8.66 4.88 -15.68
CA ASN A 155 -10.06 5.08 -15.34
C ASN A 155 -10.93 3.99 -16.01
N PHE A 156 -11.94 3.45 -15.32
CA PHE A 156 -12.92 2.51 -15.89
C PHE A 156 -13.96 3.16 -16.82
N GLY A 157 -13.97 4.49 -16.97
CA GLY A 157 -14.89 5.24 -17.82
C GLY A 157 -16.29 5.45 -17.20
N GLN A 158 -16.43 5.24 -15.89
CA GLN A 158 -17.64 5.53 -15.13
C GLN A 158 -17.31 6.40 -13.93
N ASP A 159 -17.90 7.59 -13.88
CA ASP A 159 -17.78 8.48 -12.73
C ASP A 159 -19.00 8.26 -11.84
N ASN A 160 -18.78 7.55 -10.73
CA ASN A 160 -19.77 7.46 -9.67
C ASN A 160 -19.68 8.70 -8.77
N GLU A 161 -20.82 9.01 -8.13
CA GLU A 161 -20.84 9.98 -7.04
C GLU A 161 -19.97 9.46 -5.88
N THR A 162 -19.31 10.40 -5.20
CA THR A 162 -18.50 10.08 -4.02
C THR A 162 -19.42 9.66 -2.87
N ALA A 163 -18.94 8.78 -2.00
CA ALA A 163 -19.64 8.40 -0.78
C ALA A 163 -19.40 9.39 0.38
N GLY A 164 -18.67 10.47 0.15
CA GLY A 164 -18.33 11.48 1.16
C GLY A 164 -17.22 11.05 2.12
N LEU A 165 -16.43 10.03 1.77
CA LEU A 165 -15.29 9.59 2.58
C LEU A 165 -14.10 10.53 2.36
N VAL A 166 -13.46 10.97 3.45
CA VAL A 166 -12.44 12.05 3.40
C VAL A 166 -11.03 11.51 3.64
N HIS A 167 -10.80 10.76 4.71
CA HIS A 167 -9.48 10.25 5.09
C HIS A 167 -9.59 8.95 5.90
N ILE A 168 -8.47 8.25 6.05
CA ILE A 168 -8.35 7.11 6.96
C ILE A 168 -8.14 7.66 8.37
N ASP A 169 -9.11 7.46 9.25
CA ASP A 169 -9.03 7.89 10.65
C ASP A 169 -8.11 6.97 11.47
N HIS A 170 -8.37 5.67 11.42
CA HIS A 170 -7.54 4.65 12.06
C HIS A 170 -7.67 3.27 11.39
N VAL A 171 -6.72 2.38 11.68
CA VAL A 171 -6.75 0.96 11.26
C VAL A 171 -6.56 0.10 12.51
N VAL A 172 -7.36 -0.95 12.66
CA VAL A 172 -7.31 -1.87 13.80
C VAL A 172 -6.65 -3.18 13.38
N GLY A 173 -5.63 -3.60 14.13
CA GLY A 173 -4.96 -4.90 13.97
C GLY A 173 -5.33 -5.85 15.10
N ASN A 174 -6.14 -6.88 14.81
CA ASN A 174 -6.50 -7.89 15.80
C ASN A 174 -5.31 -8.82 16.11
N GLN A 175 -5.16 -9.18 17.38
CA GLN A 175 -4.09 -10.05 17.87
C GLN A 175 -4.67 -11.34 18.46
N PRO A 176 -3.90 -12.44 18.48
CA PRO A 176 -4.20 -13.61 19.29
C PRO A 176 -4.30 -13.27 20.79
N ASP A 177 -4.84 -14.23 21.56
CA ASP A 177 -4.97 -14.07 23.01
C ASP A 177 -3.59 -13.86 23.66
N GLY A 178 -3.50 -12.86 24.53
CA GLY A 178 -2.26 -12.47 25.21
C GLY A 178 -1.25 -11.64 24.41
N GLU A 179 -1.49 -11.37 23.11
CA GLU A 179 -0.47 -10.73 22.24
C GLU A 179 -0.65 -9.22 22.05
N MET A 180 -1.65 -8.59 22.68
CA MET A 180 -1.92 -7.15 22.53
C MET A 180 -0.74 -6.25 22.94
N GLN A 181 0.09 -6.65 23.91
CA GLN A 181 1.21 -5.83 24.43
C GLN A 181 2.50 -5.96 23.63
N THR A 182 2.65 -7.06 22.88
CA THR A 182 3.85 -7.38 22.09
C THR A 182 3.45 -7.96 20.74
N PRO A 183 2.82 -7.16 19.87
CA PRO A 183 2.67 -7.54 18.47
C PRO A 183 4.08 -7.57 17.87
N LEU A 184 4.57 -8.76 17.53
CA LEU A 184 5.85 -8.97 16.85
C LEU A 184 5.75 -8.58 15.37
#